data_AF-A0A8H4UFS1-F1
#
_entry.id   AF-A0A8H4UFS1-F1
#
_cell.length_a   1.000
_cell.length_b   1.000
_cell.length_c   1.000
_cell.angle_alpha   90.00
_cell.angle_beta   90.00
_cell.angle_gamma   90.00
#
_symmetry.space_group_name_H-M   'P 1'
#
loop_
_entity.id
_entity.type
_entity.pdbx_description
1 polymer ?
#
loop_
_entity_poly.entity_id
_entity_poly.type
_entity_poly.pdbx_seq_one_letter_code
_entity_poly.pdbx_strand_id
1 'polypeptide(L)'
;MTINVNLGNLNIQVTADPLTQDVFAPFGDVVTNPRPDLHPSTYASQGGSLPYNGASANGGSAIRYGDVSKPRNLLDQAPSGNGHLIMSQFVCGARQLAPTDDPSQSEFTVDILERHPFTSQTFSPLASTASRYLVIVAPSLPPSSSDEGLPVPSGEGLPGRGLADLRGLRAFLATDRQAVTYAAGTWHAPMVVLGRQGTTLDFLVIQFASGVEAEDCQITTLESEGSQESKIKVRVPVKGSMLGKL
;
A
#
# COMPACT_ATOMS: atom_id res chain seq x y z
N MET A 1 -10.28 -15.19 4.24
CA MET A 1 -11.08 -15.90 3.20
C MET A 1 -10.39 -15.76 1.85
N THR A 2 -10.16 -16.85 1.14
CA THR A 2 -9.44 -16.85 -0.17
C THR A 2 -10.39 -17.11 -1.32
N ILE A 3 -10.23 -16.36 -2.41
CA ILE A 3 -11.00 -16.47 -3.65
C ILE A 3 -10.03 -16.66 -4.80
N ASN A 4 -10.23 -17.70 -5.60
CA ASN A 4 -9.42 -17.93 -6.80
C ASN A 4 -10.05 -17.17 -7.98
N VAL A 5 -9.27 -16.32 -8.64
CA VAL A 5 -9.66 -15.61 -9.87
C VAL A 5 -8.89 -16.17 -11.06
N ASN A 6 -9.62 -16.80 -11.96
CA ASN A 6 -9.07 -17.28 -13.23
C ASN A 6 -8.98 -16.11 -14.22
N LEU A 7 -7.74 -15.76 -14.58
CA LEU A 7 -7.42 -14.67 -15.49
C LEU A 7 -7.67 -15.05 -16.96
N GLY A 8 -7.86 -16.33 -17.27
CA GLY A 8 -7.89 -16.85 -18.64
C GLY A 8 -6.60 -16.44 -19.37
N ASN A 9 -6.78 -15.68 -20.46
CA ASN A 9 -5.69 -15.13 -21.27
C ASN A 9 -5.34 -13.67 -20.94
N LEU A 10 -5.87 -13.11 -19.85
CA LEU A 10 -5.56 -11.76 -19.42
C LEU A 10 -4.06 -11.65 -19.10
N ASN A 11 -3.41 -10.69 -19.76
CA ASN A 11 -2.01 -10.35 -19.57
C ASN A 11 -1.95 -8.86 -19.25
N ILE A 12 -1.44 -8.51 -18.07
CA ILE A 12 -1.35 -7.13 -17.60
C ILE A 12 0.09 -6.85 -17.27
N GLN A 13 0.60 -5.75 -17.80
CA GLN A 13 1.91 -5.24 -17.45
C GLN A 13 1.79 -3.77 -17.09
N VAL A 14 2.26 -3.40 -15.92
CA VAL A 14 2.31 -2.02 -15.44
C VAL A 14 3.73 -1.65 -15.07
N THR A 15 4.08 -0.38 -15.13
CA THR A 15 5.37 0.13 -14.64
C THR A 15 5.16 0.78 -13.28
N ALA A 16 6.09 0.54 -12.35
CA ALA A 16 6.07 1.19 -11.05
C ALA A 16 6.47 2.68 -11.18
N ASP A 17 5.55 3.56 -10.84
CA ASP A 17 5.78 5.02 -10.79
C ASP A 17 6.38 5.44 -9.44
N PRO A 18 7.06 6.60 -9.31
CA PRO A 18 7.40 7.13 -7.98
C PRO A 18 6.16 7.31 -7.10
N LEU A 19 6.22 6.84 -5.85
CA LEU A 19 5.11 7.05 -4.92
C LEU A 19 5.01 8.52 -4.49
N THR A 20 3.85 9.13 -4.70
CA THR A 20 3.47 10.45 -4.14
C THR A 20 2.05 10.41 -3.60
N GLN A 21 1.68 11.37 -2.73
CA GLN A 21 0.31 11.46 -2.22
C GLN A 21 -0.70 11.63 -3.36
N ASP A 22 -0.44 12.48 -4.35
CA ASP A 22 -1.41 12.81 -5.41
C ASP A 22 -1.80 11.58 -6.25
N VAL A 23 -0.82 10.74 -6.60
CA VAL A 23 -1.08 9.54 -7.41
C VAL A 23 -1.66 8.39 -6.59
N PHE A 24 -1.46 8.41 -5.26
CA PHE A 24 -1.91 7.36 -4.34
C PHE A 24 -3.24 7.69 -3.64
N ALA A 25 -3.68 8.96 -3.67
CA ALA A 25 -4.89 9.44 -3.00
C ALA A 25 -6.17 8.61 -3.23
N PRO A 26 -6.40 7.98 -4.41
CA PRO A 26 -7.57 7.10 -4.60
C PRO A 26 -7.53 5.81 -3.76
N PHE A 27 -6.36 5.42 -3.28
CA PHE A 27 -6.09 4.14 -2.61
C PHE A 27 -5.80 4.29 -1.12
N GLY A 28 -5.45 5.49 -0.68
CA GLY A 28 -5.08 5.78 0.70
C GLY A 28 -4.16 6.99 0.82
N ASP A 29 -3.32 6.98 1.86
CA ASP A 29 -2.43 8.09 2.21
C ASP A 29 -0.95 7.65 2.20
N VAL A 30 -0.07 8.56 1.80
CA VAL A 30 1.38 8.48 1.88
C VAL A 30 1.85 9.42 2.98
N VAL A 31 2.40 8.85 4.05
CA VAL A 31 2.95 9.62 5.17
C VAL A 31 4.44 9.79 4.97
N THR A 32 4.87 11.04 4.82
CA THR A 32 6.29 11.40 4.70
C THR A 32 6.51 12.81 5.26
N ASN A 33 7.78 13.23 5.42
CA ASN A 33 8.07 14.62 5.76
C ASN A 33 7.77 15.51 4.55
N PRO A 34 6.77 16.41 4.61
CA PRO A 34 6.37 17.22 3.47
C PRO A 34 7.34 18.39 3.19
N ARG A 35 8.25 18.71 4.12
CA ARG A 35 9.29 19.74 3.96
C ARG A 35 10.63 19.24 4.49
N PRO A 36 11.27 18.28 3.79
CA PRO A 36 12.56 17.73 4.21
C PRO A 36 13.70 18.77 4.15
N ASP A 37 13.50 19.86 3.43
CA ASP A 37 14.41 21.01 3.31
C ASP A 37 14.32 21.99 4.48
N LEU A 38 13.24 21.94 5.27
CA LEU A 38 12.97 22.93 6.32
C LEU A 38 13.38 22.43 7.70
N HIS A 39 14.42 23.04 8.25
CA HIS A 39 14.84 22.77 9.63
C HIS A 39 13.83 23.37 10.64
N PRO A 40 13.45 22.66 11.73
CA PRO A 40 12.47 23.15 12.70
C PRO A 40 12.78 24.51 13.31
N SER A 41 14.03 24.77 13.70
CA SER A 41 14.43 26.06 14.30
C SER A 41 14.33 27.23 13.30
N THR A 42 14.51 26.97 12.01
CA THR A 42 14.32 27.97 10.97
C THR A 42 12.84 28.36 10.88
N TYR A 43 11.94 27.37 10.82
CA TYR A 43 10.51 27.64 10.84
C TYR A 43 10.06 28.36 12.12
N ALA A 44 10.57 27.95 13.28
CA ALA A 44 10.20 28.56 14.56
C ALA A 44 10.58 30.05 14.65
N SER A 45 11.68 30.46 14.01
CA SER A 45 12.14 31.86 14.03
C SER A 45 11.54 32.71 12.91
N GLN A 46 11.26 32.12 11.75
CA GLN A 46 10.82 32.87 10.56
C GLN A 46 9.33 32.75 10.25
N GLY A 47 8.65 31.74 10.80
CA GLY A 47 7.26 31.42 10.47
C GLY A 47 7.09 30.94 9.03
N GLY A 48 5.87 31.03 8.51
CA GLY A 48 5.50 30.63 7.15
C GLY A 48 4.24 29.76 7.12
N SER A 49 3.88 29.30 5.91
CA SER A 49 2.79 28.33 5.74
C SER A 49 3.34 26.92 5.69
N LEU A 50 2.67 26.00 6.39
CA LEU A 50 2.96 24.58 6.36
C LEU A 50 1.70 23.80 5.93
N PRO A 51 1.87 22.69 5.18
CA PRO A 51 0.77 21.78 4.92
C PRO A 51 0.33 21.06 6.20
N TYR A 52 -0.81 20.37 6.15
CA TYR A 52 -1.25 19.48 7.23
C TYR A 52 -1.38 20.19 8.60
N ASN A 53 -1.86 21.44 8.59
CA ASN A 53 -1.95 22.28 9.80
C ASN A 53 -0.64 22.30 10.60
N GLY A 54 0.49 22.34 9.87
CA GLY A 54 1.82 22.23 10.45
C GLY A 54 2.10 23.36 11.45
N ALA A 55 2.61 22.99 12.61
CA ALA A 55 2.88 23.94 13.69
C ALA A 55 4.25 23.69 14.31
N SER A 56 4.86 24.77 14.81
CA SER A 56 6.07 24.67 15.63
C SER A 56 5.71 23.97 16.94
N ALA A 57 6.54 23.03 17.36
CA ALA A 57 6.34 22.21 18.55
C ALA A 57 7.66 22.12 19.34
N ASN A 58 7.56 21.63 20.58
CA ASN A 58 8.70 21.40 21.47
C ASN A 58 9.61 22.63 21.61
N GLY A 59 9.01 23.81 21.80
CA GLY A 59 9.75 25.07 21.93
C GLY A 59 10.58 25.45 20.70
N GLY A 60 10.17 25.06 19.49
CA GLY A 60 10.85 25.40 18.23
C GLY A 60 11.85 24.35 17.74
N SER A 61 12.00 23.25 18.46
CA SER A 61 12.88 22.14 18.07
C SER A 61 12.20 21.09 17.18
N ALA A 62 10.88 21.14 17.03
CA ALA A 62 10.12 20.24 16.19
C ALA A 62 9.10 20.98 15.32
N ILE A 63 8.72 20.35 14.21
CA ILE A 63 7.53 20.71 13.45
C ILE A 63 6.57 19.51 13.56
N ARG A 64 5.35 19.76 14.04
CA ARG A 64 4.26 18.77 14.01
C ARG A 64 3.45 19.00 12.75
N TYR A 65 3.33 17.98 11.90
CA TYR A 65 2.32 17.93 10.84
C TYR A 65 1.13 17.10 11.35
N GLY A 66 -0.07 17.68 11.36
CA GLY A 66 -1.29 17.04 11.86
C GLY A 66 -2.08 16.35 10.75
N ASP A 67 -2.75 15.24 11.08
CA ASP A 67 -3.69 14.56 10.18
C ASP A 67 -3.08 14.17 8.81
N VAL A 68 -1.82 13.74 8.83
CA VAL A 68 -1.05 13.31 7.64
C VAL A 68 -1.55 12.00 7.02
N SER A 69 -2.45 11.29 7.70
CA SER A 69 -3.17 10.10 7.24
C SER A 69 -4.52 10.04 7.96
N LYS A 70 -5.51 9.39 7.34
CA LYS A 70 -6.89 9.30 7.83
C LYS A 70 -7.33 7.83 8.01
N PRO A 71 -6.70 7.08 8.93
CA PRO A 71 -7.05 5.68 9.15
C PRO A 71 -8.50 5.54 9.63
N ARG A 72 -9.21 4.53 9.12
CA ARG A 72 -10.61 4.25 9.46
C ARG A 72 -10.74 2.92 10.19
N ASN A 73 -11.59 2.90 11.21
CA ASN A 73 -12.12 1.69 11.83
C ASN A 73 -13.61 1.59 11.49
N LEU A 74 -14.01 0.52 10.82
CA LEU A 74 -15.40 0.23 10.42
C LEU A 74 -15.88 -1.10 11.01
N LEU A 75 -15.12 -1.70 11.94
CA LEU A 75 -15.43 -3.01 12.50
C LEU A 75 -16.72 -3.04 13.33
N ASP A 76 -17.25 -1.89 13.75
CA ASP A 76 -18.60 -1.78 14.33
C ASP A 76 -19.70 -2.22 13.34
N GLN A 77 -19.40 -2.26 12.03
CA GLN A 77 -20.30 -2.78 10.98
C GLN A 77 -19.96 -4.23 10.58
N ALA A 78 -18.89 -4.81 11.12
CA ALA A 78 -18.57 -6.20 10.86
C ALA A 78 -19.61 -7.12 11.54
N PRO A 79 -19.89 -8.32 10.99
CA PRO A 79 -20.81 -9.27 11.62
C PRO A 79 -20.47 -9.62 13.08
N SER A 80 -19.18 -9.67 13.43
CA SER A 80 -18.71 -9.85 14.80
C SER A 80 -19.04 -8.68 15.73
N GLY A 81 -19.24 -7.47 15.19
CA GLY A 81 -19.49 -6.23 15.93
C GLY A 81 -18.36 -5.85 16.90
N ASN A 82 -17.15 -6.35 16.69
CA ASN A 82 -16.01 -6.08 17.56
C ASN A 82 -14.75 -5.71 16.75
N GLY A 83 -13.91 -4.88 17.36
CA GLY A 83 -12.68 -4.45 16.72
C GLY A 83 -11.80 -3.70 17.69
N HIS A 84 -10.51 -3.96 17.64
CA HIS A 84 -9.53 -3.25 18.46
C HIS A 84 -8.29 -2.93 17.65
N LEU A 85 -7.60 -1.86 18.04
CA LEU A 85 -6.34 -1.49 17.45
C LEU A 85 -5.31 -2.58 17.73
N ILE A 86 -4.63 -3.04 16.70
CA ILE A 86 -3.48 -3.92 16.80
C ILE A 86 -2.26 -3.24 16.17
N MET A 87 -1.10 -3.54 16.74
CA MET A 87 0.19 -3.13 16.21
C MET A 87 1.07 -4.36 16.07
N SER A 88 1.71 -4.53 14.92
CA SER A 88 2.54 -5.69 14.61
C SER A 88 3.83 -5.24 13.95
N GLN A 89 4.86 -6.07 14.03
CA GLN A 89 6.10 -5.85 13.29
C GLN A 89 6.24 -6.90 12.20
N PHE A 90 6.48 -6.42 10.98
CA PHE A 90 6.72 -7.27 9.83
C PHE A 90 8.19 -7.11 9.43
N VAL A 91 8.95 -8.21 9.44
CA VAL A 91 10.33 -8.24 8.94
C VAL A 91 10.29 -8.85 7.54
N CYS A 92 10.36 -8.00 6.52
CA CYS A 92 10.15 -8.41 5.13
C CYS A 92 11.48 -8.53 4.38
N GLY A 93 11.80 -9.72 3.89
CA GLY A 93 12.98 -9.95 3.05
C GLY A 93 12.81 -9.39 1.63
N ALA A 94 13.91 -8.88 1.06
CA ALA A 94 13.94 -8.43 -0.33
C ALA A 94 13.56 -9.56 -1.29
N ARG A 95 12.59 -9.29 -2.17
CA ARG A 95 12.11 -10.26 -3.16
C ARG A 95 12.96 -10.19 -4.42
N GLN A 96 13.21 -11.36 -5.01
CA GLN A 96 13.93 -11.46 -6.28
C GLN A 96 13.01 -11.01 -7.41
N LEU A 97 13.54 -10.15 -8.28
CA LEU A 97 12.88 -9.73 -9.51
C LEU A 97 13.42 -10.54 -10.69
N ALA A 98 12.57 -10.85 -11.65
CA ALA A 98 12.98 -11.46 -12.90
C ALA A 98 13.67 -10.42 -13.78
N PRO A 99 14.74 -10.79 -14.52
CA PRO A 99 15.32 -9.90 -15.52
C PRO A 99 14.33 -9.68 -16.67
N THR A 100 14.49 -8.57 -17.39
CA THR A 100 13.81 -8.30 -18.65
C THR A 100 14.82 -8.12 -19.77
N ASP A 101 14.37 -8.03 -21.02
CA ASP A 101 15.23 -7.71 -22.16
C ASP A 101 15.85 -6.30 -22.07
N ASP A 102 15.23 -5.40 -21.30
CA ASP A 102 15.78 -4.08 -20.96
C ASP A 102 16.55 -4.17 -19.63
N PRO A 103 17.89 -4.03 -19.62
CA PRO A 103 18.70 -4.12 -18.40
C PRO A 103 18.43 -2.98 -17.39
N SER A 104 17.71 -1.93 -17.81
CA SER A 104 17.25 -0.86 -16.92
C SER A 104 15.96 -1.21 -16.18
N GLN A 105 15.39 -2.40 -16.42
CA GLN A 105 14.14 -2.87 -15.85
C GLN A 105 14.26 -4.29 -15.31
N SER A 106 13.52 -4.55 -14.24
CA SER A 106 13.28 -5.90 -13.73
C SER A 106 11.77 -6.09 -13.52
N GLU A 107 11.32 -7.32 -13.38
CA GLU A 107 9.89 -7.64 -13.32
C GLU A 107 9.52 -8.37 -12.04
N PHE A 108 8.39 -7.97 -11.45
CA PHE A 108 7.75 -8.67 -10.33
C PHE A 108 6.41 -9.26 -10.79
N THR A 109 6.18 -10.54 -10.50
CA THR A 109 4.88 -11.20 -10.76
C THR A 109 3.92 -10.97 -9.59
N VAL A 110 2.67 -10.60 -9.87
CA VAL A 110 1.62 -10.34 -8.87
C VAL A 110 0.60 -11.48 -8.86
N ASP A 111 0.82 -12.46 -7.99
CA ASP A 111 -0.07 -13.63 -7.90
C ASP A 111 -1.18 -13.49 -6.84
N ILE A 112 -1.07 -12.50 -5.96
CA ILE A 112 -2.00 -12.30 -4.84
C ILE A 112 -2.28 -10.82 -4.66
N LEU A 113 -3.56 -10.51 -4.46
CA LEU A 113 -4.01 -9.25 -3.87
C LEU A 113 -4.83 -9.57 -2.62
N GLU A 114 -4.73 -8.72 -1.61
CA GLU A 114 -5.51 -8.79 -0.38
C GLU A 114 -6.19 -7.45 -0.12
N ARG A 115 -7.23 -7.45 0.73
CA ARG A 115 -7.84 -6.23 1.25
C ARG A 115 -8.33 -6.42 2.67
N HIS A 116 -8.48 -5.29 3.36
CA HIS A 116 -9.01 -5.20 4.71
C HIS A 116 -10.34 -4.41 4.69
N PRO A 117 -11.50 -5.05 4.52
CA PRO A 117 -12.75 -4.36 4.17
C PRO A 117 -13.23 -3.37 5.24
N PHE A 118 -12.94 -3.63 6.51
CA PHE A 118 -13.43 -2.81 7.63
C PHE A 118 -12.36 -1.93 8.26
N THR A 119 -11.14 -1.86 7.72
CA THR A 119 -10.05 -1.17 8.41
C THR A 119 -9.01 -0.64 7.46
N SER A 120 -8.45 0.52 7.78
CA SER A 120 -7.21 0.97 7.16
C SER A 120 -6.03 0.17 7.72
N GLN A 121 -5.04 -0.10 6.87
CA GLN A 121 -3.80 -0.74 7.27
C GLN A 121 -2.62 0.16 6.92
N THR A 122 -1.80 0.47 7.90
CA THR A 122 -0.61 1.32 7.73
C THR A 122 0.65 0.48 7.83
N PHE A 123 1.54 0.60 6.85
CA PHE A 123 2.92 0.10 6.92
C PHE A 123 3.88 1.27 7.02
N SER A 124 4.54 1.40 8.17
CA SER A 124 5.57 2.40 8.42
C SER A 124 6.95 1.76 8.44
N PRO A 125 7.85 2.06 7.48
CA PRO A 125 9.20 1.56 7.50
C PRO A 125 9.92 1.93 8.80
N LEU A 126 10.66 0.97 9.34
CA LEU A 126 11.67 1.15 10.38
C LEU A 126 13.05 0.99 9.72
N ALA A 127 14.04 1.70 10.25
CA ALA A 127 15.40 1.64 9.70
C ALA A 127 15.91 0.20 9.63
N SER A 128 16.31 -0.24 8.44
CA SER A 128 16.76 -1.62 8.18
C SER A 128 17.77 -1.64 7.02
N THR A 129 18.03 -2.79 6.41
CA THR A 129 19.11 -2.97 5.42
C THR A 129 18.70 -2.69 3.97
N ALA A 130 17.41 -2.79 3.65
CA ALA A 130 16.81 -2.32 2.41
C ALA A 130 16.17 -0.93 2.59
N SER A 131 15.94 -0.21 1.50
CA SER A 131 15.43 1.18 1.54
C SER A 131 14.33 1.47 0.52
N ARG A 132 13.81 0.42 -0.13
CA ARG A 132 12.81 0.51 -1.20
C ARG A 132 11.86 -0.67 -1.12
N TYR A 133 10.63 -0.45 -1.54
CA TYR A 133 9.60 -1.48 -1.65
C TYR A 133 8.57 -1.08 -2.71
N LEU A 134 7.82 -2.06 -3.24
CA LEU A 134 6.68 -1.78 -4.12
C LEU A 134 5.39 -1.68 -3.31
N VAL A 135 4.55 -0.75 -3.75
CA VAL A 135 3.16 -0.60 -3.34
C VAL A 135 2.32 -0.89 -4.57
N ILE A 136 1.59 -2.00 -4.55
CA ILE A 136 0.78 -2.44 -5.69
C ILE A 136 -0.66 -2.45 -5.23
N VAL A 137 -1.53 -1.74 -5.95
CA VAL A 137 -2.93 -1.53 -5.57
C VAL A 137 -3.86 -1.69 -6.76
N ALA A 138 -5.11 -2.02 -6.49
CA ALA A 138 -6.15 -2.08 -7.51
C ALA A 138 -7.47 -1.48 -6.97
N PRO A 139 -8.27 -0.82 -7.82
CA PRO A 139 -9.63 -0.48 -7.48
C PRO A 139 -10.49 -1.75 -7.34
N SER A 140 -11.71 -1.61 -6.82
CA SER A 140 -12.69 -2.70 -6.80
C SER A 140 -13.59 -2.62 -8.04
N LEU A 141 -13.93 -3.77 -8.60
CA LEU A 141 -15.03 -3.92 -9.55
C LEU A 141 -16.38 -3.62 -8.87
N PRO A 142 -17.46 -3.41 -9.66
CA PRO A 142 -18.80 -3.50 -9.13
C PRO A 142 -19.07 -4.88 -8.50
N PRO A 143 -19.90 -4.96 -7.45
CA PRO A 143 -20.33 -6.23 -6.88
C PRO A 143 -20.96 -7.19 -7.88
N SER A 144 -20.80 -8.48 -7.63
CA SER A 144 -21.25 -9.57 -8.50
C SER A 144 -21.69 -10.79 -7.69
N SER A 145 -22.16 -11.84 -8.36
CA SER A 145 -22.52 -13.09 -7.66
C SER A 145 -21.31 -13.80 -7.04
N SER A 146 -20.09 -13.57 -7.54
CA SER A 146 -18.89 -14.23 -6.99
C SER A 146 -18.43 -13.65 -5.65
N ASP A 147 -18.94 -12.48 -5.25
CA ASP A 147 -18.55 -11.78 -4.02
C ASP A 147 -19.68 -11.66 -2.99
N GLU A 148 -20.85 -12.25 -3.24
CA GLU A 148 -22.06 -12.09 -2.42
C GLU A 148 -21.87 -12.49 -0.95
N GLY A 149 -21.01 -13.47 -0.67
CA GLY A 149 -20.73 -13.94 0.69
C GLY A 149 -19.67 -13.14 1.47
N LEU A 150 -19.06 -12.12 0.87
CA LEU A 150 -17.97 -11.39 1.52
C LEU A 150 -18.52 -10.31 2.46
N PRO A 151 -18.12 -10.31 3.75
CA PRO A 151 -18.51 -9.25 4.66
C PRO A 151 -17.83 -7.94 4.26
N VAL A 152 -18.60 -6.87 4.18
CA VAL A 152 -18.14 -5.51 3.90
C VAL A 152 -18.99 -4.49 4.65
N PRO A 153 -18.46 -3.28 4.92
CA PRO A 153 -19.26 -2.20 5.47
C PRO A 153 -20.32 -1.73 4.45
N SER A 154 -21.35 -1.06 4.95
CA SER A 154 -22.46 -0.54 4.14
C SER A 154 -22.65 0.96 4.35
N GLY A 155 -22.80 1.70 3.25
CA GLY A 155 -22.96 3.16 3.29
C GLY A 155 -22.29 3.86 2.11
N GLU A 156 -22.63 5.13 1.92
CA GLU A 156 -22.01 5.95 0.87
C GLU A 156 -20.52 6.18 1.15
N GLY A 157 -19.69 6.06 0.12
CA GLY A 157 -18.24 6.24 0.24
C GLY A 157 -17.54 5.19 1.12
N LEU A 158 -18.20 4.06 1.40
CA LEU A 158 -17.59 2.89 2.05
C LEU A 158 -17.20 1.84 1.00
N PRO A 159 -16.24 0.97 1.32
CA PRO A 159 -15.84 -0.11 0.43
C PRO A 159 -17.00 -1.05 0.10
N GLY A 160 -17.17 -1.34 -1.19
CA GLY A 160 -18.08 -2.38 -1.65
C GLY A 160 -17.43 -3.77 -1.63
N ARG A 161 -18.22 -4.80 -1.92
CA ARG A 161 -17.76 -6.20 -1.95
C ARG A 161 -17.04 -6.64 -3.21
N GLY A 162 -17.05 -5.85 -4.29
CA GLY A 162 -16.47 -6.27 -5.56
C GLY A 162 -15.00 -6.66 -5.49
N LEU A 163 -14.60 -7.63 -6.31
CA LEU A 163 -13.23 -8.13 -6.40
C LEU A 163 -12.28 -7.09 -7.02
N ALA A 164 -10.98 -7.35 -7.00
CA ALA A 164 -9.98 -6.44 -7.57
C ALA A 164 -10.19 -6.23 -9.08
N ASP A 165 -10.25 -4.97 -9.51
CA ASP A 165 -10.18 -4.60 -10.92
C ASP A 165 -8.72 -4.57 -11.38
N LEU A 166 -8.29 -5.69 -11.94
CA LEU A 166 -6.92 -5.91 -12.38
C LEU A 166 -6.52 -4.98 -13.54
N ARG A 167 -7.48 -4.52 -14.36
CA ARG A 167 -7.17 -3.54 -15.43
C ARG A 167 -6.85 -2.17 -14.87
N GLY A 168 -7.36 -1.85 -13.68
CA GLY A 168 -7.07 -0.64 -12.94
C GLY A 168 -5.85 -0.75 -12.02
N LEU A 169 -5.10 -1.86 -12.05
CA LEU A 169 -3.94 -2.07 -11.18
C LEU A 169 -2.88 -0.99 -11.38
N ARG A 170 -2.32 -0.51 -10.29
CA ARG A 170 -1.25 0.49 -10.24
C ARG A 170 -0.12 -0.04 -9.37
N ALA A 171 1.11 0.34 -9.70
CA ALA A 171 2.28 0.02 -8.90
C ALA A 171 3.09 1.29 -8.65
N PHE A 172 3.65 1.39 -7.45
CA PHE A 172 4.45 2.52 -7.04
C PHE A 172 5.74 2.05 -6.37
N LEU A 173 6.83 2.76 -6.66
CA LEU A 173 8.12 2.60 -6.00
C LEU A 173 8.18 3.54 -4.80
N ALA A 174 8.14 2.94 -3.61
CA ALA A 174 8.23 3.65 -2.34
C ALA A 174 9.65 3.59 -1.76
N THR A 175 9.93 4.50 -0.84
CA THR A 175 11.18 4.57 -0.08
C THR A 175 10.96 4.29 1.40
N ASP A 176 12.01 3.94 2.12
CA ASP A 176 12.04 3.83 3.59
C ASP A 176 11.71 5.12 4.36
N ARG A 177 11.44 6.22 3.66
CA ARG A 177 10.99 7.51 4.23
C ARG A 177 9.51 7.78 3.98
N GLN A 178 8.80 6.82 3.41
CA GLN A 178 7.39 6.91 3.09
C GLN A 178 6.70 5.76 3.81
N ALA A 179 5.77 6.05 4.69
CA ALA A 179 4.80 5.06 5.14
C ALA A 179 3.58 5.13 4.23
N VAL A 180 2.87 4.02 4.11
CA VAL A 180 1.61 3.95 3.36
C VAL A 180 0.49 3.52 4.28
N THR A 181 -0.63 4.21 4.22
CA THR A 181 -1.90 3.80 4.80
C THR A 181 -2.83 3.44 3.67
N TYR A 182 -3.15 2.16 3.51
CA TYR A 182 -4.24 1.75 2.61
C TYR A 182 -5.57 2.20 3.21
N ALA A 183 -6.43 2.80 2.39
CA ALA A 183 -7.82 3.03 2.76
C ALA A 183 -8.51 1.68 3.02
N ALA A 184 -9.53 1.69 3.89
CA ALA A 184 -10.33 0.49 4.12
C ALA A 184 -10.81 -0.09 2.79
N GLY A 185 -10.70 -1.40 2.62
CA GLY A 185 -11.13 -2.16 1.45
C GLY A 185 -10.35 -1.94 0.15
N THR A 186 -9.30 -1.12 0.13
CA THR A 186 -8.36 -1.05 -1.00
C THR A 186 -7.72 -2.41 -1.22
N TRP A 187 -7.75 -2.91 -2.46
CA TRP A 187 -6.98 -4.11 -2.83
C TRP A 187 -5.51 -3.73 -2.98
N HIS A 188 -4.63 -4.50 -2.36
CA HIS A 188 -3.18 -4.32 -2.46
C HIS A 188 -2.43 -5.65 -2.45
N ALA A 189 -1.21 -5.68 -2.99
CA ALA A 189 -0.36 -6.85 -2.83
C ALA A 189 0.24 -6.91 -1.42
N PRO A 190 0.58 -8.11 -0.92
CA PRO A 190 1.46 -8.26 0.25
C PRO A 190 2.80 -7.53 0.02
N MET A 191 3.46 -7.09 1.11
CA MET A 191 4.68 -6.27 1.02
C MET A 191 5.78 -6.87 0.14
N VAL A 192 6.25 -6.08 -0.83
CA VAL A 192 7.34 -6.45 -1.75
C VAL A 192 8.55 -5.57 -1.49
N VAL A 193 9.44 -6.02 -0.61
CA VAL A 193 10.70 -5.31 -0.35
C VAL A 193 11.65 -5.48 -1.52
N LEU A 194 12.35 -4.40 -1.88
CA LEU A 194 13.32 -4.38 -2.97
C LEU A 194 14.72 -4.14 -2.40
N GLY A 195 15.68 -4.93 -2.86
CA GLY A 195 17.05 -4.81 -2.39
C GLY A 195 17.92 -5.98 -2.86
N ARG A 196 19.15 -6.03 -2.34
CA ARG A 196 20.01 -7.20 -2.55
C ARG A 196 19.40 -8.40 -1.80
N GLN A 197 19.58 -9.59 -2.33
CA GLN A 197 19.19 -10.82 -1.63
C GLN A 197 19.80 -10.84 -0.22
N GLY A 198 19.00 -11.24 0.77
CA GLY A 198 19.38 -11.24 2.18
C GLY A 198 19.22 -9.91 2.92
N THR A 199 18.83 -8.83 2.23
CA THR A 199 18.40 -7.58 2.90
C THR A 199 16.94 -7.64 3.31
N THR A 200 16.57 -6.84 4.30
CA THR A 200 15.23 -6.73 4.88
C THR A 200 14.81 -5.27 4.99
N LEU A 201 13.50 -5.04 4.96
CA LEU A 201 12.89 -3.82 5.46
C LEU A 201 11.85 -4.21 6.51
N ASP A 202 11.96 -3.56 7.65
CA ASP A 202 11.10 -3.80 8.80
C ASP A 202 9.97 -2.78 8.78
N PHE A 203 8.76 -3.19 9.09
CA PHE A 203 7.61 -2.31 9.13
C PHE A 203 6.91 -2.40 10.48
N LEU A 204 6.63 -1.25 11.08
CA LEU A 204 5.56 -1.13 12.06
C LEU A 204 4.23 -1.12 11.30
N VAL A 205 3.37 -2.09 11.61
CA VAL A 205 2.07 -2.24 10.99
C VAL A 205 0.99 -1.87 11.98
N ILE A 206 0.06 -1.01 11.58
CA ILE A 206 -1.05 -0.55 12.41
C ILE A 206 -2.35 -0.80 11.64
N GLN A 207 -3.27 -1.53 12.27
CA GLN A 207 -4.62 -1.75 11.76
C GLN A 207 -5.57 -2.00 12.93
N PHE A 208 -6.86 -2.06 12.65
CA PHE A 208 -7.85 -2.63 13.56
C PHE A 208 -8.15 -4.08 13.17
N ALA A 209 -8.46 -4.94 14.13
CA ALA A 209 -8.83 -6.33 13.86
C ALA A 209 -9.97 -6.82 14.77
N SER A 210 -10.86 -7.65 14.23
CA SER A 210 -11.87 -8.39 14.98
C SER A 210 -11.36 -9.75 15.46
N GLY A 211 -10.33 -10.30 14.80
CA GLY A 211 -9.87 -11.67 14.98
C GLY A 211 -10.63 -12.68 14.11
N VAL A 212 -11.56 -12.23 13.27
CA VAL A 212 -12.30 -13.07 12.33
C VAL A 212 -11.69 -12.93 10.94
N GLU A 213 -11.12 -14.02 10.42
CA GLU A 213 -10.32 -14.02 9.19
C GLU A 213 -11.01 -13.32 8.00
N ALA A 214 -12.30 -13.58 7.76
CA ALA A 214 -13.03 -13.02 6.62
C ALA A 214 -13.35 -11.51 6.75
N GLU A 215 -13.35 -10.98 7.98
CA GLU A 215 -13.56 -9.57 8.29
C GLU A 215 -12.22 -8.82 8.29
N ASP A 216 -11.17 -9.48 8.78
CA ASP A 216 -9.83 -8.92 8.88
C ASP A 216 -9.11 -8.93 7.54
N CYS A 217 -9.20 -9.99 6.74
CA CYS A 217 -8.46 -10.09 5.47
C CYS A 217 -9.19 -10.96 4.42
N GLN A 218 -9.40 -10.36 3.24
CA GLN A 218 -9.92 -11.05 2.07
C GLN A 218 -8.82 -11.15 1.02
N ILE A 219 -8.55 -12.36 0.55
CA ILE A 219 -7.44 -12.67 -0.33
C ILE A 219 -7.98 -13.13 -1.68
N THR A 220 -7.43 -12.58 -2.76
CA THR A 220 -7.62 -13.05 -4.12
C THR A 220 -6.31 -13.63 -4.62
N THR A 221 -6.31 -14.91 -5.00
CA THR A 221 -5.24 -15.56 -5.75
C THR A 221 -5.52 -15.45 -7.24
N LEU A 222 -4.47 -15.18 -8.02
CA LEU A 222 -4.54 -14.82 -9.42
C LEU A 222 -3.86 -15.90 -10.25
N GLU A 223 -4.63 -16.66 -11.00
CA GLU A 223 -4.12 -17.80 -11.79
C GLU A 223 -4.36 -17.56 -13.27
N SER A 224 -3.38 -17.87 -14.12
CA SER A 224 -3.53 -17.77 -15.58
C SER A 224 -3.84 -19.14 -16.19
N GLU A 225 -4.47 -19.14 -17.37
CA GLU A 225 -4.79 -20.39 -18.05
C GLU A 225 -3.51 -21.24 -18.28
N GLY A 226 -3.51 -22.47 -17.76
CA GLY A 226 -2.40 -23.41 -17.86
C GLY A 226 -1.19 -23.13 -16.96
N SER A 227 -1.27 -22.19 -16.01
CA SER A 227 -0.17 -21.82 -15.11
C SER A 227 -0.66 -21.44 -13.71
N GLN A 228 0.06 -21.88 -12.67
CA GLN A 228 -0.17 -21.43 -11.29
C GLN A 228 0.35 -20.00 -11.06
N GLU A 229 1.24 -19.49 -11.92
CA GLU A 229 1.65 -18.09 -11.91
C GLU A 229 0.72 -17.23 -12.77
N SER A 230 0.44 -16.03 -12.28
CA SER A 230 -0.27 -15.00 -13.03
C SER A 230 0.60 -14.40 -14.14
N LYS A 231 -0.07 -13.93 -15.19
CA LYS A 231 0.49 -13.05 -16.21
C LYS A 231 0.32 -11.56 -15.84
N ILE A 232 0.28 -11.25 -14.54
CA ILE A 232 0.24 -9.87 -14.05
C ILE A 232 1.63 -9.48 -13.60
N LYS A 233 2.21 -8.51 -14.29
CA LYS A 233 3.60 -8.14 -14.16
C LYS A 233 3.77 -6.66 -13.82
N VAL A 234 4.66 -6.38 -12.88
CA VAL A 234 5.09 -5.02 -12.52
C VAL A 234 6.53 -4.84 -12.97
N ARG A 235 6.76 -3.94 -13.92
CA ARG A 235 8.10 -3.47 -14.29
C ARG A 235 8.62 -2.51 -13.24
N VAL A 236 9.81 -2.79 -12.74
CA VAL A 236 10.51 -2.02 -11.72
C VAL A 236 11.74 -1.39 -12.35
N PRO A 237 11.82 -0.05 -12.42
CA PRO A 237 13.02 0.63 -12.90
C PRO A 237 14.23 0.37 -11.99
N VAL A 238 15.34 -0.05 -12.56
CA VAL A 238 16.62 -0.23 -11.85
C VAL A 238 17.26 1.14 -11.62
N LYS A 239 17.86 1.35 -10.44
CA LYS A 239 18.56 2.61 -10.09
C LYS A 239 19.58 2.98 -11.18
N GLY A 240 19.34 4.10 -11.87
CA GLY A 240 20.19 4.64 -12.94
C GLY A 240 19.42 5.32 -14.07
N SER A 241 18.16 4.96 -14.30
CA SER A 241 17.34 5.51 -15.40
C SER A 241 16.42 6.68 -15.00
N MET A 242 16.21 6.94 -13.71
CA MET A 242 15.41 8.07 -13.20
C MET A 242 16.22 9.36 -12.93
N LEU A 243 17.18 9.67 -13.80
CA LEU A 243 17.95 10.93 -13.76
C LEU A 243 17.35 12.03 -14.66
N GLY A 244 16.18 11.80 -15.24
CA GLY A 244 15.47 12.80 -16.05
C GLY A 244 14.32 13.44 -15.29
N LYS A 245 14.54 14.68 -14.82
CA LYS A 245 13.55 15.64 -14.30
C LYS A 245 13.15 15.47 -12.83
N LEU A 246 14.04 15.93 -11.95
CA LEU A 246 13.67 16.68 -10.76
C LEU A 246 14.16 18.11 -10.94
#